data_AF-A0A0F9EDX6-F1
#
_entry.id   AF-A0A0F9EDX6-F1
#
_cell.length_a   1.000
_cell.length_b   1.000
_cell.length_c   1.000
_cell.angle_alpha   90.00
_cell.angle_beta   90.00
_cell.angle_gamma   90.00
#
_symmetry.space_group_name_H-M   'P 1'
#
loop_
_entity.id
_entity.type
_entity.pdbx_description
1 polymer ?
#
loop_
_entity_poly.entity_id
_entity_poly.type
_entity_poly.pdbx_seq_one_letter_code
_entity_poly.pdbx_strand_id
1 'polypeptide(L)'
;MGQYLDEYSAKYLYEQKRKLNRNLIVRADVKTQPTAGDPLTGMEGMTQGESGIFGHTKLRLKCVATPQDKMPKILTTTGACTVSNYTDSTAGKKGEHHHVLGAVVVEIKNDKVFHIYHINARKSDGAFIFLDHEYHADGTIQKADPA
;
A
#
# COMPACT_ATOMS: atom_id res chain seq x y z
N MET A 1 -5.31 -13.99 -17.87
CA MET A 1 -4.96 -13.15 -16.70
C MET A 1 -3.43 -13.03 -16.64
N GLY A 2 -2.80 -12.38 -17.62
CA GLY A 2 -1.33 -12.39 -17.75
C GLY A 2 -0.76 -11.42 -18.79
N GLN A 3 -1.52 -10.39 -19.20
CA GLN A 3 -1.10 -9.44 -20.25
C GLN A 3 -0.68 -8.06 -19.72
N TYR A 4 -0.64 -7.85 -18.39
CA TYR A 4 -0.41 -6.53 -17.79
C TYR A 4 0.70 -6.48 -16.74
N LEU A 5 1.34 -7.61 -16.43
CA LEU A 5 2.52 -7.62 -15.56
C LEU A 5 3.73 -7.82 -16.46
N ASP A 6 4.64 -6.86 -16.44
CA ASP A 6 5.94 -7.01 -17.09
C ASP A 6 6.78 -8.06 -16.36
N GLU A 7 7.84 -8.52 -17.02
CA GLU A 7 8.75 -9.53 -16.48
C GLU A 7 9.38 -9.10 -15.13
N TYR A 8 9.58 -7.78 -14.96
CA TYR A 8 10.04 -7.19 -13.71
C TYR A 8 9.04 -7.38 -12.58
N SER A 9 7.75 -7.11 -12.81
CA SER A 9 6.70 -7.27 -11.79
C SER A 9 6.51 -8.73 -11.39
N ALA A 10 6.65 -9.67 -12.33
CA ALA A 10 6.51 -11.10 -12.05
C ALA A 10 7.53 -11.59 -11.01
N LYS A 11 8.76 -11.06 -11.03
CA LYS A 11 9.81 -11.39 -10.05
C LYS A 11 9.48 -10.93 -8.63
N TYR A 12 8.75 -9.83 -8.49
CA TYR A 12 8.40 -9.23 -7.20
C TYR A 12 6.97 -9.56 -6.75
N LEU A 13 6.24 -10.36 -7.52
CA LEU A 13 4.89 -10.78 -7.18
C LEU A 13 4.90 -11.64 -5.90
N TYR A 14 4.10 -11.22 -4.93
CA TYR A 14 3.93 -11.94 -3.67
C TYR A 14 2.44 -12.00 -3.34
N GLU A 15 1.89 -13.21 -3.21
CA GLU A 15 0.44 -13.45 -3.08
C GLU A 15 0.06 -14.14 -1.75
N GLN A 16 1.01 -14.23 -0.82
CA GLN A 16 0.80 -14.91 0.47
C GLN A 16 0.71 -13.89 1.60
N LYS A 17 0.28 -14.32 2.78
CA LYS A 17 0.46 -13.52 3.99
C LYS A 17 1.92 -13.60 4.45
N ARG A 18 2.43 -12.53 5.05
CA ARG A 18 3.77 -12.50 5.65
C ARG A 18 3.75 -11.71 6.94
N LYS A 19 4.08 -12.36 8.05
CA LYS A 19 4.33 -11.66 9.30
C LYS A 19 5.71 -11.01 9.24
N LEU A 20 5.78 -9.71 9.48
CA LEU A 20 7.05 -8.95 9.43
C LEU A 20 7.67 -8.81 10.82
N ASN A 21 6.84 -8.64 11.86
CA ASN A 21 7.24 -8.71 13.26
C ASN A 21 6.03 -9.13 14.12
N ARG A 22 6.09 -9.02 15.46
CA ARG A 22 5.00 -9.43 16.35
C ARG A 22 3.72 -8.61 16.19
N ASN A 23 3.79 -7.41 15.63
CA ASN A 23 2.71 -6.43 15.57
C ASN A 23 2.32 -6.01 14.13
N LEU A 24 2.93 -6.60 13.09
CA LEU A 24 2.69 -6.23 11.70
C LEU A 24 2.66 -7.44 10.76
N ILE A 25 1.61 -7.52 9.95
CA ILE A 25 1.40 -8.54 8.93
C ILE A 25 1.05 -7.92 7.58
N VAL A 26 1.66 -8.42 6.52
CA VAL A 26 1.26 -8.18 5.13
C VAL A 26 0.24 -9.25 4.74
N ARG A 27 -0.89 -8.82 4.17
CA ARG A 27 -2.01 -9.67 3.73
C ARG A 27 -2.18 -9.60 2.22
N ALA A 28 -1.14 -10.03 1.48
CA ALA A 28 -1.20 -10.11 0.02
C ALA A 28 -2.03 -11.30 -0.48
N ASP A 29 -2.44 -12.19 0.42
CA ASP A 29 -3.40 -13.27 0.20
C ASP A 29 -4.85 -12.78 0.06
N VAL A 30 -5.13 -11.53 0.42
CA VAL A 30 -6.48 -10.96 0.37
C VAL A 30 -6.68 -10.20 -0.94
N LYS A 31 -7.56 -10.73 -1.79
CA LYS A 31 -7.95 -10.07 -3.04
C LYS A 31 -8.98 -8.98 -2.77
N THR A 32 -8.61 -7.74 -3.04
CA THR A 32 -9.50 -6.58 -2.90
C THR A 32 -10.07 -6.15 -4.26
N GLN A 33 -11.30 -5.64 -4.29
CA GLN A 33 -11.89 -5.08 -5.50
C GLN A 33 -11.42 -3.63 -5.72
N PRO A 34 -10.84 -3.27 -6.88
CA PRO A 34 -10.29 -1.92 -7.11
C PRO A 34 -11.35 -0.81 -7.12
N THR A 35 -12.63 -1.17 -7.23
CA THR A 35 -13.79 -0.27 -7.15
C THR A 35 -14.44 -0.22 -5.76
N ALA A 36 -13.92 -0.95 -4.77
CA ALA A 36 -14.46 -0.98 -3.41
C ALA A 36 -14.51 0.44 -2.81
N GLY A 37 -15.63 0.79 -2.17
CA GLY A 37 -15.82 2.10 -1.54
C GLY A 37 -14.73 2.41 -0.52
N ASP A 38 -14.68 1.59 0.53
CA ASP A 38 -13.60 1.55 1.51
C ASP A 38 -12.95 0.15 1.55
N PRO A 39 -11.71 -0.01 1.07
CA PRO A 39 -11.01 -1.31 1.00
C PRO A 39 -10.69 -1.93 2.36
N LEU A 40 -10.72 -1.17 3.46
CA LEU A 40 -10.39 -1.68 4.79
C LEU A 40 -11.61 -2.17 5.58
N THR A 41 -12.80 -2.11 5.00
CA THR A 41 -14.04 -2.58 5.65
C THR A 41 -13.96 -4.07 5.95
N GLY A 42 -14.06 -4.44 7.23
CA GLY A 42 -14.06 -5.85 7.67
C GLY A 42 -12.67 -6.48 7.76
N MET A 43 -11.61 -5.73 7.48
CA MET A 43 -10.23 -6.22 7.52
C MET A 43 -9.67 -6.30 8.94
N GLU A 44 -10.33 -5.68 9.92
CA GLU A 44 -9.94 -5.67 11.33
C GLU A 44 -9.92 -7.07 11.94
N GLY A 45 -10.91 -7.90 11.62
CA GLY A 45 -10.97 -9.28 12.10
C GLY A 45 -9.87 -10.15 11.50
N MET A 46 -9.40 -9.82 10.30
CA MET A 46 -8.41 -10.61 9.58
C MET A 46 -6.99 -10.48 10.16
N THR A 47 -6.66 -9.36 10.78
CA THR A 47 -5.33 -9.13 11.37
C THR A 47 -5.27 -9.42 12.86
N GLN A 48 -6.40 -9.78 13.49
CA GLN A 48 -6.50 -10.00 14.93
C GLN A 48 -5.94 -8.79 15.71
N GLY A 49 -4.89 -8.99 16.51
CA GLY A 49 -4.19 -7.95 17.28
C GLY A 49 -3.06 -7.24 16.53
N GLU A 50 -2.80 -7.59 15.27
CA GLU A 50 -1.69 -7.06 14.47
C GLU A 50 -2.16 -5.89 13.58
N SER A 51 -1.23 -5.00 13.28
CA SER A 51 -1.36 -4.05 12.18
C SER A 51 -1.30 -4.78 10.83
N GLY A 52 -2.01 -4.27 9.83
CA GLY A 52 -2.22 -4.94 8.55
C GLY A 52 -1.87 -4.08 7.36
N ILE A 53 -1.16 -4.66 6.39
CA ILE A 53 -0.92 -4.04 5.07
C ILE A 53 -1.64 -4.86 4.01
N PHE A 54 -2.50 -4.22 3.23
CA PHE A 54 -3.30 -4.83 2.18
C PHE A 54 -2.97 -4.21 0.82
N GLY A 55 -2.93 -5.02 -0.23
CA GLY A 55 -2.81 -4.49 -1.59
C GLY A 55 -4.13 -3.87 -2.03
N HIS A 56 -4.14 -2.60 -2.42
CA HIS A 56 -5.30 -1.95 -3.03
C HIS A 56 -4.90 -0.65 -3.73
N THR A 57 -5.55 -0.29 -4.83
CA THR A 57 -5.20 0.88 -5.65
C THR A 57 -5.41 2.22 -4.95
N LYS A 58 -6.33 2.29 -3.99
CA LYS A 58 -6.56 3.48 -3.14
C LYS A 58 -5.64 3.46 -1.93
N LEU A 59 -5.08 4.61 -1.55
CA LEU A 59 -4.42 4.81 -0.27
C LEU A 59 -5.44 5.01 0.85
N ARG A 60 -5.37 4.18 1.89
CA ARG A 60 -6.18 4.27 3.11
C ARG A 60 -5.34 3.89 4.32
N LEU A 61 -5.61 4.56 5.43
CA LEU A 61 -5.05 4.26 6.73
C LEU A 61 -6.19 4.33 7.76
N LYS A 62 -6.30 3.31 8.59
CA LYS A 62 -7.30 3.21 9.66
C LYS A 62 -6.63 2.77 10.95
N CYS A 63 -6.69 3.62 11.97
CA CYS A 63 -6.33 3.23 13.32
C CYS A 63 -7.51 2.50 13.96
N VAL A 64 -7.25 1.35 14.58
CA VAL A 64 -8.26 0.55 15.26
C VAL A 64 -7.89 0.45 16.73
N ALA A 65 -8.85 0.77 17.59
CA ALA A 65 -8.68 0.67 19.03
C ALA A 65 -8.42 -0.79 19.45
N THR A 66 -7.51 -0.97 20.40
CA THR A 66 -7.13 -2.25 21.00
C THR A 66 -7.21 -2.13 22.52
N PRO A 67 -7.23 -3.25 23.26
CA PRO A 67 -7.09 -3.22 24.72
C PRO A 67 -5.83 -2.45 25.16
N GLN A 68 -5.88 -1.85 26.36
CA GLN A 68 -4.85 -0.93 26.87
C GLN A 68 -3.44 -1.53 26.92
N ASP A 69 -3.33 -2.85 27.08
CA ASP A 69 -2.07 -3.59 27.15
C ASP A 69 -1.52 -4.02 25.77
N LYS A 70 -2.22 -3.68 24.67
CA LYS A 70 -1.86 -4.02 23.29
C LYS A 70 -1.47 -2.79 22.50
N MET A 71 -0.58 -2.99 21.53
CA MET A 71 -0.22 -1.96 20.57
C MET A 71 -1.46 -1.59 19.73
N PRO A 72 -1.79 -0.29 19.59
CA PRO A 72 -2.83 0.16 18.67
C PRO A 72 -2.52 -0.35 17.27
N LYS A 73 -3.51 -0.95 16.60
CA LYS A 73 -3.29 -1.50 15.26
C LYS A 73 -3.61 -0.47 14.19
N ILE A 74 -2.77 -0.47 13.17
CA ILE A 74 -2.96 0.32 11.96
C ILE A 74 -3.28 -0.65 10.83
N LEU A 75 -4.39 -0.43 10.14
CA LEU A 75 -4.66 -1.08 8.87
C LEU A 75 -4.36 -0.08 7.76
N THR A 76 -3.68 -0.53 6.71
CA THR A 76 -3.36 0.33 5.59
C THR A 76 -3.35 -0.39 4.27
N THR A 77 -3.51 0.38 3.20
CA THR A 77 -3.36 -0.07 1.82
C THR A 77 -2.15 0.56 1.16
N THR A 78 -1.60 -0.13 0.15
CA THR A 78 -0.32 0.23 -0.48
C THR A 78 -0.41 1.27 -1.58
N GLY A 79 -1.55 1.37 -2.27
CA GLY A 79 -1.58 1.94 -3.62
C GLY A 79 -1.25 0.85 -4.64
N ALA A 80 -1.03 1.26 -5.90
CA ALA A 80 -0.68 0.34 -6.98
C ALA A 80 0.53 0.84 -7.78
N CYS A 81 1.23 -0.08 -8.43
CA CYS A 81 2.26 0.20 -9.44
C CYS A 81 1.74 0.01 -10.87
N THR A 82 0.46 -0.33 -11.04
CA THR A 82 -0.17 -0.56 -12.34
C THR A 82 -0.80 0.71 -12.90
N VAL A 83 -0.93 0.80 -14.22
CA VAL A 83 -1.72 1.88 -14.86
C VAL A 83 -3.21 1.72 -14.54
N SER A 84 -3.88 2.85 -14.31
CA SER A 84 -5.33 2.91 -14.09
C SER A 84 -6.09 2.31 -15.28
N ASN A 85 -6.96 1.32 -15.02
CA ASN A 85 -7.79 0.68 -16.03
C ASN A 85 -9.17 0.37 -15.44
N TYR A 86 -10.18 1.17 -15.79
CA TYR A 86 -11.53 1.13 -15.23
C TYR A 86 -12.59 1.33 -16.30
N THR A 87 -13.80 0.83 -16.06
CA THR A 87 -14.95 1.04 -16.94
C THR A 87 -15.59 2.41 -16.72
N ASP A 88 -16.41 2.86 -17.67
CA ASP A 88 -17.16 4.13 -17.58
C ASP A 88 -18.37 4.09 -16.62
N SER A 89 -18.49 3.04 -15.82
CA SER A 89 -19.49 2.96 -14.75
C SER A 89 -19.20 3.95 -13.62
N THR A 90 -20.21 4.32 -12.84
CA THR A 90 -20.03 5.16 -11.64
C THR A 90 -18.99 4.56 -10.68
N ALA A 91 -18.98 3.24 -10.50
CA ALA A 91 -18.01 2.55 -9.67
C ALA A 91 -16.59 2.61 -10.27
N GLY A 92 -16.48 2.46 -11.59
CA GLY A 92 -15.22 2.58 -12.33
C GLY A 92 -14.62 3.98 -12.26
N LYS A 93 -15.40 5.03 -12.54
CA LYS A 93 -14.95 6.44 -12.41
C LYS A 93 -14.53 6.80 -10.98
N LYS A 94 -15.24 6.29 -9.97
CA LYS A 94 -14.81 6.43 -8.56
C LYS A 94 -13.51 5.69 -8.29
N GLY A 95 -13.33 4.49 -8.85
CA GLY A 95 -12.08 3.72 -8.74
C GLY A 95 -10.90 4.47 -9.36
N GLU A 96 -11.05 4.93 -10.60
CA GLU A 96 -10.07 5.71 -11.37
C GLU A 96 -9.64 6.98 -10.63
N HIS A 97 -10.60 7.77 -10.12
CA HIS A 97 -10.30 9.00 -9.39
C HIS A 97 -9.41 8.77 -8.16
N HIS A 98 -9.64 7.66 -7.45
CA HIS A 98 -8.89 7.30 -6.25
C HIS A 98 -7.72 6.34 -6.52
N HIS A 99 -7.42 6.04 -7.79
CA HIS A 99 -6.26 5.23 -8.14
C HIS A 99 -4.99 6.04 -7.86
N VAL A 100 -4.14 5.50 -7.00
CA VAL A 100 -2.88 6.14 -6.60
C VAL A 100 -1.72 5.26 -7.00
N LEU A 101 -0.82 5.83 -7.79
CA LEU A 101 0.52 5.28 -7.97
C LEU A 101 1.25 5.43 -6.64
N GLY A 102 1.56 4.31 -5.98
CA GLY A 102 2.05 4.37 -4.61
C GLY A 102 2.54 3.05 -4.09
N ALA A 103 3.19 3.14 -2.93
CA ALA A 103 3.72 2.01 -2.21
C ALA A 103 3.71 2.29 -0.70
N VAL A 104 3.99 1.27 0.08
CA VAL A 104 4.27 1.40 1.51
C VAL A 104 5.68 0.88 1.78
N VAL A 105 6.51 1.71 2.38
CA VAL A 105 7.81 1.32 2.93
C VAL A 105 7.62 0.97 4.40
N VAL A 106 8.14 -0.19 4.80
CA VAL A 106 8.11 -0.64 6.18
C VAL A 106 9.53 -0.73 6.71
N GLU A 107 9.79 -0.03 7.81
CA GLU A 107 11.02 -0.19 8.56
C GLU A 107 10.76 -1.02 9.82
N ILE A 108 11.46 -2.14 9.99
CA ILE A 108 11.39 -2.98 11.19
C ILE A 108 12.54 -2.61 12.13
N LYS A 109 12.23 -1.95 13.25
CA LYS A 109 13.25 -1.57 14.25
C LYS A 109 13.63 -2.74 15.16
N ASN A 110 12.67 -3.57 15.53
CA ASN A 110 12.87 -4.78 16.33
C ASN A 110 11.66 -5.73 16.21
N ASP A 111 11.58 -6.73 17.09
CA ASP A 111 10.53 -7.75 17.11
C ASP A 111 9.10 -7.19 17.32
N LYS A 112 8.96 -5.94 17.79
CA LYS A 112 7.67 -5.29 18.10
C LYS A 112 7.47 -3.95 17.40
N VAL A 113 8.52 -3.17 17.24
CA VAL A 113 8.47 -1.78 16.76
C VAL A 113 8.71 -1.74 15.25
N PHE A 114 7.86 -1.00 14.54
CA PHE A 114 7.95 -0.77 13.11
C PHE A 114 7.52 0.66 12.78
N HIS A 115 7.94 1.16 11.61
CA HIS A 115 7.46 2.40 11.01
C HIS A 115 6.89 2.11 9.62
N ILE A 116 5.82 2.83 9.27
CA ILE A 116 5.15 2.75 7.97
C ILE A 116 5.27 4.13 7.32
N TYR A 117 5.73 4.14 6.07
CA TYR A 117 5.81 5.34 5.25
C TYR A 117 5.03 5.10 3.96
N HIS A 118 4.04 5.96 3.70
CA HIS A 118 3.32 5.95 2.43
C HIS A 118 4.10 6.72 1.38
N ILE A 119 4.29 6.08 0.23
CA ILE A 119 4.76 6.72 -0.99
C ILE A 119 3.53 7.02 -1.83
N ASN A 120 3.44 8.28 -2.26
CA ASN A 120 2.48 8.73 -3.27
C ASN A 120 3.26 9.32 -4.43
N ALA A 121 3.31 8.60 -5.53
CA ALA A 121 4.06 9.00 -6.71
C ALA A 121 3.29 10.03 -7.53
N ARG A 122 4.04 10.95 -8.12
CA ARG A 122 3.51 11.96 -9.03
C ARG A 122 2.90 11.27 -10.24
N LYS A 123 1.65 11.63 -10.56
CA LYS A 123 0.87 10.97 -11.63
C LYS A 123 1.47 11.12 -13.02
N SER A 124 2.24 12.18 -13.28
CA SER A 124 2.75 12.49 -14.62
C SER A 124 3.92 11.61 -15.04
N ASP A 125 4.80 11.24 -14.11
CA ASP A 125 6.09 10.60 -14.41
C ASP A 125 6.49 9.52 -13.39
N GLY A 126 5.67 9.28 -12.36
CA GLY A 126 5.94 8.28 -11.33
C GLY A 126 7.04 8.67 -10.35
N ALA A 127 7.58 9.89 -10.42
CA ALA A 127 8.58 10.35 -9.48
C ALA A 127 7.99 10.46 -8.06
N PHE A 128 8.79 10.17 -7.04
CA PHE A 128 8.35 10.30 -5.64
C PHE A 128 9.48 10.71 -4.73
N ILE A 129 9.12 11.33 -3.61
CA ILE A 129 10.06 11.67 -2.55
C ILE A 129 9.93 10.65 -1.43
N PHE A 130 11.08 10.16 -0.95
CA PHE A 130 11.18 9.38 0.27
C PHE A 130 12.28 9.97 1.15
N LEU A 131 11.89 10.41 2.35
CA LEU A 131 12.74 11.17 3.27
C LEU A 131 13.32 12.42 2.60
N ASP A 132 14.62 12.43 2.32
CA ASP A 132 15.38 13.58 1.79
C ASP A 132 15.79 13.43 0.32
N HIS A 133 15.27 12.42 -0.37
CA HIS A 133 15.59 12.13 -1.77
C HIS A 133 14.34 12.02 -2.65
N GLU A 134 14.44 12.53 -3.88
CA GLU A 134 13.50 12.32 -4.98
C GLU A 134 14.03 11.20 -5.89
N TYR A 135 13.15 10.26 -6.23
CA TYR A 135 13.42 9.08 -7.04
C TYR A 135 12.63 9.19 -8.35
N HIS A 136 13.31 8.97 -9.47
CA HIS A 136 12.75 9.08 -10.82
C HIS A 136 12.69 7.73 -11.53
N ALA A 137 11.80 7.60 -12.52
CA ALA A 137 11.55 6.35 -13.24
C ALA A 137 12.76 5.87 -14.08
N ASP A 138 13.64 6.78 -14.47
CA ASP A 138 14.90 6.48 -15.17
C ASP A 138 16.02 5.98 -14.23
N GLY A 139 15.74 5.89 -12.93
CA GLY A 139 16.70 5.50 -11.90
C GLY A 139 17.51 6.66 -11.31
N THR A 140 17.28 7.90 -11.78
CA THR A 140 17.93 9.07 -11.20
C THR A 140 17.44 9.29 -9.76
N ILE A 141 18.38 9.57 -8.86
CA ILE A 141 18.12 9.91 -7.46
C ILE A 141 18.80 11.24 -7.18
N GLN A 142 18.03 12.19 -6.64
CA GLN A 142 18.55 13.50 -6.26
C GLN A 142 18.05 13.91 -4.90
N LYS A 143 18.74 14.86 -4.26
CA LYS A 143 18.28 15.45 -3.01
C LYS A 143 16.97 16.18 -3.27
N ALA A 144 15.96 15.91 -2.44
CA ALA A 144 14.68 16.58 -2.54
C ALA A 144 14.81 18.06 -2.14
N ASP A 145 14.09 18.93 -2.87
CA ASP A 145 13.96 20.33 -2.46
C ASP A 145 13.22 20.42 -1.11
N PRO A 146 13.55 21.42 -0.28
CA PRO A 146 12.78 21.69 0.93
C PRO A 146 11.30 21.93 0.60
N ALA A 147 10.41 21.37 1.43
CA ALA A 147 8.96 21.53 1.30
C ALA A 147 8.49 22.97 1.55
#